data_AF-A0A109LD97-F1
#
_entry.id   AF-A0A109LD97-F1
#
_cell.length_a   1.000
_cell.length_b   1.000
_cell.length_c   1.000
_cell.angle_alpha   90.00
_cell.angle_beta   90.00
_cell.angle_gamma   90.00
#
_symmetry.space_group_name_H-M   'P 1'
#
loop_
_entity.id
_entity.type
_entity.pdbx_description
1 polymer ?
#
loop_
_entity_poly.entity_id
_entity_poly.type
_entity_poly.pdbx_seq_one_letter_code
_entity_poly.pdbx_strand_id
1 'polypeptide(L)'
;MSHGVRTWSESGALEMDTDSFTYQILHNGLYQATTGGPITVSVPGFSPSNCSAVILPTEPPANEYIYSALPYVSVGEGVVNVYGKHPAEADKSLGTVIKFRLLVMRYKN
;
A
#
# COMPACT_ATOMS: atom_id res chain seq x y z
N MET A 1 15.69 -7.58 15.11
CA MET A 1 16.76 -7.08 14.23
C MET A 1 16.17 -5.98 13.38
N SER A 2 16.75 -4.76 13.39
CA SER A 2 16.33 -3.71 12.44
C SER A 2 16.84 -4.12 11.06
N HIS A 3 15.92 -4.30 10.11
CA HIS A 3 16.25 -4.59 8.73
C HIS A 3 16.04 -3.31 7.92
N GLY A 4 17.11 -2.82 7.28
CA GLY A 4 17.07 -1.60 6.50
C GLY A 4 18.36 -1.39 5.71
N VAL A 5 18.25 -0.70 4.56
CA VAL A 5 19.40 -0.29 3.76
C VAL A 5 20.05 0.91 4.42
N ARG A 6 21.38 0.88 4.48
CA ARG A 6 22.22 2.03 4.83
C ARG A 6 23.19 2.27 3.69
N THR A 7 23.40 3.54 3.32
CA THR A 7 24.40 3.92 2.33
C THR A 7 25.43 4.85 2.97
N TRP A 8 26.68 4.65 2.59
CA TRP A 8 27.80 5.47 3.04
C TRP A 8 28.42 6.15 1.82
N SER A 9 28.78 7.41 1.99
CA SER A 9 29.60 8.14 1.02
C SER A 9 31.01 7.55 0.93
N GLU A 10 31.76 7.96 -0.10
CA GLU A 10 33.19 7.66 -0.23
C GLU A 10 34.03 8.20 0.94
N SER A 11 33.52 9.21 1.66
CA SER A 11 34.15 9.77 2.87
C SER A 11 33.82 9.01 4.16
N GLY A 12 33.00 7.95 4.08
CA GLY A 12 32.54 7.18 5.23
C GLY A 12 31.38 7.82 6.01
N ALA A 13 30.88 8.98 5.57
CA ALA A 13 29.67 9.58 6.14
C ALA A 13 28.42 8.76 5.78
N LEU A 14 27.53 8.55 6.76
CA LEU A 14 26.23 7.89 6.58
C LEU A 14 25.28 8.85 5.84
N GLU A 15 24.92 8.53 4.61
CA GLU A 15 24.09 9.40 3.75
C GLU A 15 22.62 9.03 3.80
N MET A 16 22.32 7.74 3.94
CA MET A 16 20.96 7.24 4.07
C MET A 16 20.91 6.22 5.19
N ASP A 17 20.06 6.50 6.19
CA ASP A 17 19.81 5.59 7.30
C ASP A 17 18.33 5.41 7.51
N THR A 18 17.90 4.15 7.44
CA THR A 18 16.51 3.73 7.60
C THR A 18 16.06 3.75 9.06
N ASP A 19 16.96 3.89 10.04
CA ASP A 19 16.61 4.07 11.46
C ASP A 19 16.37 5.54 11.85
N SER A 20 16.93 6.50 11.11
CA SER A 20 16.76 7.95 11.33
C SER A 20 15.88 8.65 10.30
N PHE A 21 15.50 7.98 9.21
CA PHE A 21 14.61 8.52 8.18
C PHE A 21 13.23 8.88 8.75
N THR A 22 12.66 9.99 8.27
CA THR A 22 11.32 10.46 8.66
C THR A 22 10.22 9.45 8.34
N TYR A 23 10.47 8.56 7.37
CA TYR A 23 9.56 7.51 6.93
C TYR A 23 10.29 6.20 6.60
N GLN A 24 9.72 5.08 7.03
CA GLN A 24 10.17 3.72 6.73
C GLN A 24 9.17 3.03 5.81
N ILE A 25 9.63 2.37 4.73
CA ILE A 25 8.77 1.53 3.88
C ILE A 25 8.61 0.16 4.56
N LEU A 26 7.37 -0.20 4.89
CA LEU A 26 7.02 -1.51 5.46
C LEU A 26 6.62 -2.53 4.40
N HIS A 27 6.00 -2.08 3.30
CA HIS A 27 5.56 -2.95 2.21
C HIS A 27 5.58 -2.23 0.88
N ASN A 28 5.95 -2.95 -0.17
CA ASN A 28 5.87 -2.49 -1.55
C ASN A 28 5.60 -3.70 -2.46
N GLY A 29 4.36 -3.82 -2.95
CA GLY A 29 3.96 -4.96 -3.77
C GLY A 29 3.02 -4.56 -4.91
N LEU A 30 3.05 -5.32 -6.00
CA LEU A 30 2.12 -5.18 -7.12
C LEU A 30 0.96 -6.17 -6.96
N TYR A 31 -0.25 -5.68 -7.14
CA TYR A 31 -1.49 -6.44 -7.01
C TYR A 31 -2.46 -6.07 -8.13
N GLN A 32 -3.46 -6.91 -8.33
CA GLN A 32 -4.59 -6.63 -9.21
C GLN A 32 -5.88 -6.77 -8.42
N ALA A 33 -6.70 -5.72 -8.40
CA ALA A 33 -7.97 -5.71 -7.70
C ALA A 33 -8.93 -6.78 -8.25
N THR A 34 -9.83 -7.27 -7.40
CA THR A 34 -10.85 -8.26 -7.82
C THR A 34 -12.22 -7.87 -7.31
N THR A 35 -13.26 -8.26 -8.04
CA THR A 35 -14.67 -8.11 -7.64
C THR A 35 -15.13 -9.20 -6.66
N GLY A 36 -14.39 -10.30 -6.56
CA GLY A 36 -14.75 -11.49 -5.78
C GLY A 36 -14.44 -11.43 -4.28
N GLY A 37 -13.68 -10.45 -3.81
CA GLY A 37 -13.34 -10.30 -2.39
C GLY A 37 -12.12 -9.43 -2.13
N PRO A 38 -11.80 -9.14 -0.85
CA PRO A 38 -10.64 -8.35 -0.50
C PRO A 38 -9.33 -9.10 -0.73
N ILE A 39 -8.35 -8.38 -1.24
CA ILE A 39 -6.95 -8.76 -1.17
C ILE A 39 -6.47 -8.37 0.22
N THR A 40 -6.21 -9.39 1.05
CA THR A 40 -5.69 -9.21 2.40
C THR A 40 -4.16 -9.31 2.37
N VAL A 41 -3.49 -8.23 2.74
CA VAL A 41 -2.02 -8.16 2.80
C VAL A 41 -1.59 -8.05 4.25
N SER A 42 -0.86 -9.07 4.73
CA SER A 42 -0.21 -9.01 6.04
C SER A 42 0.99 -8.08 5.97
N VAL A 43 0.99 -7.04 6.81
CA VAL A 43 2.05 -6.04 6.92
C VAL A 43 2.47 -5.93 8.38
N PRO A 44 3.34 -6.84 8.87
CA PRO A 44 3.76 -6.84 10.26
C PRO A 44 4.33 -5.48 10.70
N GLY A 45 3.83 -4.97 11.83
CA GLY A 45 4.22 -3.67 12.36
C GLY A 45 3.46 -2.48 11.77
N PHE A 46 2.51 -2.68 10.86
CA PHE A 46 1.57 -1.61 10.51
C PHE A 46 0.69 -1.25 11.71
N SER A 47 0.58 0.05 12.01
CA SER A 47 -0.38 0.60 12.97
C SER A 47 -1.09 1.80 12.34
N PRO A 48 -2.44 1.88 12.36
CA PRO A 48 -3.16 3.03 11.85
C PRO A 48 -2.78 4.37 12.48
N SER A 49 -2.16 4.38 13.66
CA SER A 49 -1.77 5.61 14.37
C SER A 49 -0.50 6.28 13.84
N ASN A 50 0.36 5.53 13.13
CA ASN A 50 1.65 6.04 12.64
C ASN A 50 2.07 5.45 11.29
N CYS A 51 1.15 4.80 10.58
CA CYS A 51 1.38 4.24 9.26
C CYS A 51 0.35 4.74 8.25
N SER A 52 0.73 4.72 6.97
CA SER A 52 -0.13 5.04 5.84
C SER A 52 -0.01 3.96 4.78
N ALA A 53 -1.14 3.54 4.21
CA ALA A 53 -1.21 2.62 3.09
C ALA A 53 -1.74 3.38 1.87
N VAL A 54 -0.95 3.38 0.79
CA VAL A 54 -1.22 4.15 -0.42
C VAL A 54 -1.33 3.19 -1.61
N ILE A 55 -2.36 3.42 -2.43
CA ILE A 55 -2.56 2.72 -3.69
C ILE A 55 -2.10 3.62 -4.83
N LEU A 56 -1.20 3.09 -5.65
CA LEU A 56 -0.66 3.75 -6.82
C LEU A 56 -1.04 2.93 -8.06
N PRO A 57 -1.99 3.37 -8.90
CA PRO A 57 -2.26 2.72 -10.17
C PRO A 57 -1.00 2.64 -11.02
N THR A 58 -0.76 1.49 -11.64
CA THR A 58 0.43 1.28 -12.48
C THR A 58 0.13 1.34 -13.97
N GLU A 59 -1.15 1.40 -14.32
CA GLU A 59 -1.65 1.45 -15.68
C GLU A 59 -2.67 2.59 -15.77
N PRO A 60 -2.77 3.28 -16.91
CA PRO A 60 -3.82 4.27 -17.11
C PRO A 60 -5.20 3.59 -17.11
N PRO A 61 -6.27 4.30 -16.72
CA PRO A 61 -7.62 3.76 -16.85
C PRO A 61 -7.92 3.48 -18.31
N ALA A 62 -8.47 2.30 -18.62
CA ALA A 62 -8.85 1.95 -20.00
C ALA A 62 -10.09 2.73 -20.47
N ASN A 63 -10.88 3.25 -19.53
CA ASN A 63 -12.11 4.02 -19.72
C ASN A 63 -12.54 4.63 -18.37
N GLU A 64 -13.62 5.42 -18.38
CA GLU A 64 -14.20 6.04 -17.17
C GLU A 64 -15.22 5.14 -16.45
N TYR A 65 -15.26 3.83 -16.75
CA TYR A 65 -16.17 2.90 -16.09
C TYR A 65 -15.60 2.38 -14.78
N ILE A 66 -16.49 1.83 -13.94
CA ILE A 66 -16.18 1.33 -12.60
C ILE A 66 -15.04 0.29 -12.55
N TYR A 67 -14.84 -0.47 -13.62
CA TYR A 67 -13.76 -1.46 -13.75
C TYR A 67 -12.35 -0.83 -13.73
N SER A 68 -12.25 0.46 -14.06
CA SER A 68 -11.02 1.24 -14.10
C SER A 68 -10.89 2.20 -12.90
N ALA A 69 -11.83 2.16 -11.94
CA ALA A 69 -11.84 3.07 -10.79
C ALA A 69 -10.80 2.70 -9.73
N LEU A 70 -10.50 3.61 -8.79
CA LEU A 70 -9.64 3.31 -7.66
C LEU A 70 -10.32 2.33 -6.68
N PRO A 71 -9.60 1.32 -6.18
CA PRO A 71 -10.12 0.38 -5.19
C PRO A 71 -10.28 1.04 -3.82
N TYR A 72 -11.08 0.40 -2.96
CA TYR A 72 -11.27 0.81 -1.57
C TYR A 72 -10.23 0.15 -0.67
N VAL A 73 -9.69 0.91 0.29
CA VAL A 73 -8.70 0.42 1.25
C VAL A 73 -9.28 0.50 2.66
N SER A 74 -9.13 -0.60 3.39
CA SER A 74 -9.33 -0.64 4.84
C SER A 74 -8.02 -1.08 5.49
N VAL A 75 -7.69 -0.47 6.62
CA VAL A 75 -6.47 -0.77 7.36
C VAL A 75 -6.81 -1.24 8.78
N GLY A 76 -5.97 -2.10 9.34
CA GLY A 76 -6.04 -2.55 10.72
C GLY A 76 -4.64 -2.88 11.22
N GLU A 77 -4.51 -3.17 12.52
CA GLU A 77 -3.21 -3.55 13.10
C GLU A 77 -2.59 -4.72 12.33
N GLY A 78 -1.37 -4.49 11.81
CA GLY A 78 -0.60 -5.48 11.05
C GLY A 78 -1.18 -5.89 9.69
N VAL A 79 -2.25 -5.25 9.19
CA VAL A 79 -2.95 -5.71 7.99
C VAL A 79 -3.51 -4.56 7.14
N VAL A 80 -3.45 -4.73 5.82
CA VAL A 80 -4.11 -3.87 4.84
C VAL A 80 -5.02 -4.71 3.97
N ASN A 81 -6.29 -4.34 3.90
CA ASN A 81 -7.30 -4.97 3.06
C ASN A 81 -7.65 -4.05 1.89
N VAL A 82 -7.52 -4.56 0.67
CA VAL A 82 -7.90 -3.82 -0.54
C VAL A 82 -9.10 -4.50 -1.19
N TYR A 83 -10.17 -3.75 -1.37
CA TYR A 83 -11.43 -4.22 -1.95
C TYR A 83 -11.58 -3.62 -3.34
N GLY A 84 -12.06 -4.42 -4.30
CA GLY A 84 -12.43 -3.90 -5.62
C GLY A 84 -13.59 -2.91 -5.60
N LYS A 85 -14.21 -2.64 -4.46
CA LYS A 85 -15.34 -1.70 -4.33
C LYS A 85 -15.53 -1.26 -2.89
N HIS A 86 -16.32 -0.20 -2.72
CA HIS A 86 -16.74 0.23 -1.39
C HIS A 86 -17.66 -0.81 -0.74
N PRO A 87 -17.53 -1.13 0.56
CA PRO A 87 -18.38 -2.10 1.25
C PRO A 87 -19.88 -1.80 1.21
N ALA A 88 -20.25 -0.53 1.01
CA ALA A 88 -21.65 -0.09 0.85
C ALA A 88 -22.21 -0.26 -0.58
N GLU A 89 -21.41 -0.76 -1.53
CA GLU A 89 -21.89 -1.04 -2.90
C GLU A 89 -22.80 -2.27 -2.90
N ALA A 90 -24.08 -2.05 -3.24
CA ALA A 90 -25.13 -3.06 -3.17
C ALA A 90 -24.99 -4.11 -4.29
N ASP A 91 -24.53 -3.71 -5.48
CA ASP A 91 -24.38 -4.63 -6.60
C ASP A 91 -23.10 -5.48 -6.46
N LYS A 92 -23.29 -6.80 -6.40
CA LYS A 92 -22.18 -7.76 -6.24
C LYS A 92 -21.32 -7.91 -7.50
N SER A 93 -21.83 -7.52 -8.66
CA SER A 93 -21.13 -7.61 -9.94
C SER A 93 -20.22 -6.42 -10.25
N LEU A 94 -20.40 -5.30 -9.54
CA LEU A 94 -19.63 -4.07 -9.74
C LEU A 94 -18.33 -4.07 -8.93
N GLY A 95 -17.27 -3.55 -9.54
CA GLY A 95 -16.01 -3.27 -8.86
C GLY A 95 -14.85 -3.10 -9.85
N THR A 96 -13.77 -2.51 -9.36
CA THR A 96 -12.53 -2.31 -10.10
C THR A 96 -11.70 -3.58 -10.17
N VAL A 97 -10.97 -3.70 -11.28
CA VAL A 97 -10.00 -4.77 -11.55
C VAL A 97 -8.63 -4.23 -11.94
N ILE A 98 -8.36 -2.96 -11.60
CA ILE A 98 -7.08 -2.31 -11.95
C ILE A 98 -5.88 -2.99 -11.31
N LYS A 99 -4.73 -2.86 -11.98
CA LYS A 99 -3.43 -3.16 -11.39
C LYS A 99 -2.91 -1.95 -10.63
N PHE A 100 -2.36 -2.23 -9.46
CA PHE A 100 -1.86 -1.20 -8.57
C PHE A 100 -0.66 -1.68 -7.76
N ARG A 101 0.12 -0.71 -7.30
CA ARG A 101 1.14 -0.89 -6.29
C ARG A 101 0.56 -0.50 -4.93
N LEU A 102 0.66 -1.40 -3.97
CA LEU A 102 0.42 -1.11 -2.56
C LEU A 102 1.74 -0.69 -1.93
N LEU A 103 1.84 0.57 -1.54
CA LEU A 103 2.97 1.12 -0.79
C LEU A 103 2.52 1.39 0.64
N VAL A 104 3.21 0.80 1.61
CA VAL A 104 2.92 1.00 3.03
C VAL A 104 4.12 1.61 3.71
N MET A 105 3.89 2.73 4.40
CA MET A 105 4.93 3.53 5.04
C MET A 105 4.57 3.75 6.50
N ARG A 106 5.58 3.69 7.37
CA ARG A 106 5.52 4.15 8.76
C ARG A 106 6.22 5.49 8.86
N TYR A 107 5.63 6.46 9.52
CA TYR A 107 6.28 7.72 9.85
C TYR A 107 6.65 7.76 11.34
N LYS A 108 7.72 8.49 11.64
CA LYS A 108 8.15 8.70 13.03
C LYS A 108 7.22 9.75 13.65
N ASN A 109 6.58 9.41 14.77
CA ASN A 109 5.92 10.41 15.62
C ASN A 109 6.96 11.27 16.34
#